data_AF-A0A2U9IP73-F1
#
_entry.id   AF-A0A2U9IP73-F1
#
_cell.length_a   1.000
_cell.length_b   1.000
_cell.length_c   1.000
_cell.angle_alpha   90.00
_cell.angle_beta   90.00
_cell.angle_gamma   90.00
#
_symmetry.space_group_name_H-M   'P 1'
#
loop_
_entity.id
_entity.type
_entity.pdbx_description
1 polymer ?
#
loop_
_entity_poly.entity_id
_entity_poly.type
_entity_poly.pdbx_seq_one_letter_code
_entity_poly.pdbx_strand_id
1 'polypeptide(L)'
;MQKHDKCPYYKNGFCVSPMLDNPSDIVVSPDRCFKIYKTCRYYVETEEDKNNEDQGLGKFQDEEKIEQEVKFYPKVNLIQENIDSSCEFFQLMKMENGFIAYCKILERIITESQAKQCHINPDKCPLRNLL
;
A
#
# COMPACT_ATOMS: atom_id res chain seq x y z
N MET A 1 -26.75 -16.74 -8.87
CA MET A 1 -27.72 -15.70 -8.42
C MET A 1 -26.91 -14.58 -7.78
N GLN A 2 -26.89 -13.39 -8.38
CA GLN A 2 -26.11 -12.25 -7.86
C GLN A 2 -26.72 -11.79 -6.54
N LYS A 3 -26.00 -12.02 -5.44
CA LYS A 3 -26.38 -11.60 -4.09
C LYS A 3 -26.36 -10.07 -4.09
N HIS A 4 -27.54 -9.45 -4.10
CA HIS A 4 -27.63 -7.99 -4.03
C HIS A 4 -27.12 -7.57 -2.66
N ASP A 5 -26.13 -6.69 -2.63
CA ASP A 5 -25.50 -6.16 -1.43
C ASP A 5 -26.44 -5.19 -0.71
N LYS A 6 -27.48 -5.76 -0.10
CA LYS A 6 -28.47 -5.05 0.70
C LYS A 6 -28.05 -5.09 2.17
N CYS A 7 -28.06 -3.92 2.79
CA CYS A 7 -27.81 -3.75 4.22
C CYS A 7 -28.67 -4.71 5.06
N PRO A 8 -28.07 -5.51 5.96
CA PRO A 8 -28.81 -6.45 6.80
C PRO A 8 -29.76 -5.75 7.78
N TYR A 9 -29.46 -4.52 8.16
CA TYR A 9 -30.26 -3.70 9.06
C TYR A 9 -31.39 -2.94 8.36
N TYR A 10 -31.52 -3.00 7.03
CA TYR A 10 -32.64 -2.39 6.32
C TYR A 10 -33.82 -3.36 6.27
N LYS A 11 -34.94 -3.01 6.93
CA LYS A 11 -36.19 -3.78 6.92
C LYS A 11 -37.39 -2.86 6.65
N ASN A 12 -38.10 -3.12 5.55
CA ASN A 12 -39.36 -2.45 5.18
C ASN A 12 -39.32 -0.91 5.25
N GLY A 13 -38.22 -0.28 4.81
CA GLY A 13 -38.07 1.18 4.84
C GLY A 13 -37.47 1.75 6.13
N PHE A 14 -37.21 0.91 7.14
CA PHE A 14 -36.63 1.31 8.41
C PHE A 14 -35.23 0.70 8.61
N CYS A 15 -34.39 1.39 9.38
CA CYS A 15 -33.15 0.86 9.93
C CYS A 15 -33.43 0.23 11.29
N VAL A 16 -33.07 -1.04 11.45
CA VAL A 16 -33.16 -1.79 12.72
C VAL A 16 -31.78 -2.05 13.31
N SER A 17 -30.84 -1.14 13.07
CA SER A 17 -29.48 -1.27 13.62
C SER A 17 -29.52 -1.32 15.16
N PRO A 18 -28.70 -2.18 15.80
CA PRO A 18 -28.59 -2.23 17.26
C PRO A 18 -28.03 -0.94 17.87
N MET A 19 -27.48 -0.02 17.05
CA MET A 19 -26.99 1.29 17.50
C MET A 19 -28.11 2.34 17.62
N LEU A 20 -29.36 1.99 17.31
CA LEU A 20 -30.52 2.86 17.46
C LEU A 20 -31.38 2.36 18.63
N ASP A 21 -31.92 3.29 19.42
CA ASP A 21 -32.85 2.95 20.51
C ASP A 21 -34.15 2.33 19.98
N ASN A 22 -34.59 2.76 18.79
CA ASN A 22 -35.80 2.27 18.11
C ASN A 22 -35.59 2.22 16.59
N PRO A 23 -36.30 1.31 15.88
CA PRO A 23 -36.31 1.31 14.42
C PRO A 23 -36.68 2.67 13.84
N SER A 24 -35.87 3.18 12.92
CA SER A 24 -36.05 4.54 12.38
C SER A 24 -35.77 4.60 10.88
N ASP A 25 -36.62 5.33 10.16
CA ASP A 25 -36.48 5.67 8.74
C ASP A 25 -35.59 6.91 8.52
N ILE A 26 -35.37 7.73 9.55
CA ILE A 26 -34.57 8.96 9.49
C ILE A 26 -33.14 8.70 9.00
N VAL A 27 -32.56 7.58 9.40
CA VAL A 27 -31.17 7.21 9.07
C VAL A 27 -31.06 6.36 7.80
N VAL A 28 -32.20 6.06 7.16
CA VAL A 28 -32.27 5.24 5.96
C VAL A 28 -31.97 6.09 4.73
N SER A 29 -30.94 5.69 4.00
CA SER A 29 -30.59 6.27 2.70
C SER A 29 -30.53 5.15 1.67
N PRO A 30 -31.42 5.10 0.66
CA PRO A 30 -31.44 4.04 -0.35
C PRO A 30 -30.08 3.86 -1.04
N ASP A 31 -29.40 4.94 -1.41
CA ASP A 31 -28.09 4.88 -2.04
C ASP A 31 -27.04 4.20 -1.16
N ARG A 32 -27.12 4.38 0.16
CA ARG A 32 -26.19 3.73 1.09
C ARG A 32 -26.62 2.30 1.40
N CYS A 33 -27.90 2.09 1.71
CA CYS A 33 -28.43 0.78 2.13
C CYS A 33 -28.34 -0.30 1.06
N PHE A 34 -28.33 0.05 -0.23
CA PHE A 34 -28.31 -0.90 -1.34
C PHE A 34 -27.00 -0.92 -2.14
N LYS A 35 -25.98 -0.14 -1.77
CA LYS A 35 -24.69 -0.08 -2.50
C LYS A 35 -23.47 -0.13 -1.58
N ILE A 36 -23.42 0.74 -0.57
CA ILE A 36 -22.21 0.99 0.25
C ILE A 36 -22.51 0.95 1.76
N TYR A 37 -23.33 -0.01 2.20
CA TYR A 37 -23.87 -0.02 3.57
C TYR A 37 -22.80 -0.22 4.66
N LYS A 38 -21.68 -0.89 4.35
CA LYS A 38 -20.55 -1.08 5.28
C LYS A 38 -19.92 0.23 5.75
N THR A 39 -20.04 1.31 4.96
CA THR A 39 -19.57 2.66 5.33
C THR A 39 -20.52 3.41 6.26
N CYS A 40 -21.69 2.84 6.55
CA CYS A 40 -22.68 3.50 7.38
C CYS A 40 -22.25 3.48 8.85
N ARG A 41 -22.36 4.62 9.54
CA ARG A 41 -22.10 4.73 10.98
C ARG A 41 -22.89 3.74 11.85
N TYR A 42 -24.08 3.35 11.39
CA TYR A 42 -24.96 2.42 12.11
C TYR A 42 -24.76 0.96 11.67
N TYR A 43 -23.80 0.69 10.78
CA TYR A 43 -23.43 -0.67 10.43
C TYR A 43 -22.48 -1.24 11.49
N VAL A 44 -22.82 -2.42 11.99
CA VAL A 44 -21.96 -3.18 12.89
C VAL A 44 -21.46 -4.39 12.11
N GLU A 45 -20.15 -4.49 11.93
CA GLU A 45 -19.52 -5.62 11.26
C GLU A 45 -19.79 -6.92 12.03
N THR A 46 -20.25 -7.93 11.31
CA THR A 46 -20.45 -9.28 11.86
C THR A 46 -19.16 -10.10 11.74
N GLU A 47 -19.06 -11.20 12.49
CA GLU A 47 -17.91 -12.11 12.34
C GLU A 47 -17.84 -12.73 10.93
N GLU A 48 -18.99 -12.87 10.25
CA GLU A 48 -19.05 -13.31 8.85
C GLU A 48 -18.43 -12.27 7.90
N ASP A 49 -18.52 -10.98 8.20
CA ASP A 49 -17.86 -9.93 7.41
C ASP A 49 -16.34 -9.96 7.57
N LYS A 50 -15.87 -10.17 8.80
CA LYS A 50 -14.43 -10.25 9.12
C LYS A 50 -13.74 -11.43 8.43
N ASN A 51 -14.46 -12.53 8.23
CA ASN A 51 -13.94 -13.72 7.57
C ASN A 51 -14.01 -13.66 6.03
N ASN A 52 -14.84 -12.78 5.45
CA ASN A 52 -14.96 -12.58 4.00
C ASN A 52 -14.14 -11.39 3.47
N GLU A 53 -13.61 -10.56 4.36
CA GLU A 53 -12.63 -9.56 4.00
C GLU A 53 -11.24 -10.17 4.20
N ASP A 54 -10.51 -10.41 3.11
CA ASP A 54 -9.07 -10.66 3.18
C ASP A 54 -8.39 -9.45 3.84
N GLN A 55 -8.32 -9.48 5.17
CA GLN A 55 -7.67 -8.47 6.00
C GLN A 55 -6.21 -8.87 6.14
N GLY A 56 -5.40 -8.51 5.15
CA GLY A 56 -3.96 -8.70 5.19
C GLY A 56 -3.23 -8.15 3.96
N LEU A 57 -1.90 -8.22 3.99
CA LEU A 57 -1.00 -7.86 2.89
C LEU A 57 -1.24 -8.68 1.59
N GLY A 58 -2.08 -9.72 1.65
CA GLY A 58 -2.44 -10.57 0.51
C GLY A 58 -3.18 -9.84 -0.62
N LYS A 59 -3.90 -8.73 -0.33
CA LYS A 59 -4.54 -7.91 -1.37
C LYS A 59 -3.55 -7.21 -2.32
N PHE A 60 -2.26 -7.19 -1.99
CA PHE A 60 -1.22 -6.55 -2.81
C PHE A 60 -0.36 -7.55 -3.58
N GLN A 61 -0.63 -8.86 -3.51
CA GLN A 61 0.19 -9.88 -4.18
C GLN A 61 -0.29 -10.20 -5.61
N ASP A 62 -1.55 -9.91 -5.96
CA ASP A 62 -2.15 -10.39 -7.22
C ASP A 62 -2.30 -9.34 -8.33
N GLU A 63 -1.71 -8.14 -8.19
CA GLU A 63 -1.61 -7.18 -9.30
C GLU A 63 -0.29 -7.38 -10.08
N GLU A 64 -0.27 -8.43 -10.90
CA GLU A 64 0.69 -8.56 -11.99
C GLU A 64 0.61 -7.31 -12.90
N LYS A 65 1.77 -6.69 -13.13
CA LYS A 65 2.06 -5.64 -14.14
C LYS A 65 1.48 -4.25 -13.87
N ILE A 66 1.70 -3.70 -12.68
CA ILE A 66 1.91 -2.25 -12.62
C ILE A 66 3.40 -2.03 -12.90
N GLU A 67 3.71 -1.30 -13.96
CA GLU A 67 5.00 -0.61 -14.09
C GLU A 67 5.20 0.14 -12.78
N GLN A 68 5.93 -0.46 -11.84
CA GLN A 68 6.12 0.13 -10.52
C GLN A 68 6.91 1.41 -10.75
N GLU A 69 6.21 2.53 -10.86
CA GLU A 69 6.79 3.85 -10.63
C GLU A 69 7.50 3.72 -9.29
N VAL A 70 8.83 3.63 -9.35
CA VAL A 70 9.60 3.36 -8.15
C VAL A 70 9.43 4.58 -7.25
N LYS A 71 8.60 4.47 -6.23
CA LYS A 71 8.28 5.57 -5.31
C LYS A 71 9.48 5.82 -4.42
N PHE A 72 10.40 6.66 -4.86
CA PHE A 72 11.50 7.19 -4.06
C PHE A 72 11.28 8.68 -3.75
N TYR A 73 11.96 9.18 -2.73
CA TYR A 73 11.84 10.58 -2.34
C TYR A 73 12.96 11.38 -3.03
N PRO A 74 12.67 12.20 -4.06
CA PRO A 74 13.71 12.74 -4.94
C PRO A 74 14.77 13.55 -4.20
N LYS A 75 14.39 14.27 -3.13
CA LYS A 75 15.31 15.11 -2.35
C LYS A 75 16.49 14.36 -1.73
N VAL A 76 16.36 13.06 -1.48
CA VAL A 76 17.41 12.26 -0.80
C VAL A 76 17.96 11.14 -1.67
N ASN A 77 17.22 10.72 -2.70
CA ASN A 77 17.58 9.60 -3.55
C ASN A 77 18.10 10.01 -4.95
N LEU A 78 17.79 11.23 -5.41
CA LEU A 78 18.23 11.70 -6.72
C LEU A 78 19.69 12.13 -6.65
N ILE A 79 20.51 11.56 -7.53
CA ILE A 79 21.94 11.81 -7.65
C ILE A 79 22.15 12.61 -8.95
N GLN A 80 22.75 13.79 -8.86
CA GLN A 80 22.97 14.65 -10.03
C GLN A 80 24.18 14.20 -10.87
N GLU A 81 25.16 13.57 -10.21
CA GLU A 81 26.42 13.14 -10.81
C GLU A 81 26.42 11.63 -11.05
N ASN A 82 27.17 11.18 -12.06
CA ASN A 82 27.38 9.75 -12.27
C ASN A 82 28.36 9.23 -11.21
N ILE A 83 27.94 8.23 -10.45
CA ILE A 83 28.76 7.56 -9.44
C ILE A 83 29.13 6.17 -9.96
N ASP A 84 30.41 5.96 -10.20
CA ASP A 84 30.95 4.66 -10.64
C ASP A 84 31.55 3.90 -9.44
N SER A 85 30.74 3.07 -8.78
CA SER A 85 31.20 2.24 -7.66
C SER A 85 31.71 0.89 -8.17
N SER A 86 32.86 0.43 -7.66
CA SER A 86 33.38 -0.92 -7.93
C SER A 86 32.65 -2.04 -7.17
N CYS A 87 31.60 -1.72 -6.42
CA CYS A 87 30.78 -2.69 -5.69
C CYS A 87 29.88 -3.49 -6.66
N GLU A 88 30.00 -4.81 -6.65
CA GLU A 88 29.19 -5.73 -7.49
C GLU A 88 27.67 -5.70 -7.20
N PHE A 89 27.32 -5.22 -5.99
CA PHE A 89 25.95 -5.09 -5.52
C PHE A 89 25.36 -3.70 -5.74
N PHE A 90 26.15 -2.76 -6.26
CA PHE A 90 25.70 -1.42 -6.58
C PHE A 90 25.19 -1.35 -8.02
N GLN A 91 24.03 -0.73 -8.21
CA GLN A 91 23.47 -0.48 -9.53
C GLN A 91 23.01 0.96 -9.64
N LEU A 92 23.50 1.68 -10.64
CA LEU A 92 23.07 3.03 -10.97
C LEU A 92 22.05 2.97 -12.10
N MET A 93 20.88 3.58 -11.92
CA MET A 93 19.84 3.68 -12.93
C MET A 93 19.64 5.14 -13.32
N LYS A 94 19.52 5.39 -14.63
CA LYS A 94 19.27 6.72 -15.17
C LYS A 94 17.78 7.06 -15.08
N MET A 95 17.48 8.28 -14.68
CA MET A 95 16.15 8.88 -14.63
C MET A 95 16.13 10.15 -15.50
N GLU A 96 14.95 10.74 -15.71
CA GLU A 96 14.80 11.99 -16.48
C GLU A 96 15.64 13.13 -15.88
N ASN A 97 15.69 13.21 -14.55
CA ASN A 97 16.28 14.33 -13.81
C ASN A 97 17.59 13.97 -13.07
N GLY A 98 18.28 12.89 -13.46
CA GLY A 98 19.53 12.46 -12.85
C GLY A 98 19.65 10.95 -12.75
N PHE A 99 20.20 10.45 -11.64
CA PHE A 99 20.41 9.04 -11.38
C PHE A 99 19.81 8.62 -10.04
N ILE A 100 19.51 7.34 -9.90
CA ILE A 100 19.23 6.71 -8.61
C ILE A 100 20.15 5.51 -8.42
N ALA A 101 20.52 5.24 -7.17
CA ALA A 101 21.34 4.09 -6.82
C ALA A 101 20.50 3.03 -6.11
N TYR A 102 20.74 1.77 -6.46
CA TYR A 102 20.11 0.60 -5.86
C TYR A 102 21.17 -0.33 -5.29
N CYS A 103 20.89 -0.87 -4.10
CA CYS A 103 21.74 -1.86 -3.45
C CYS A 103 21.06 -3.22 -3.50
N LYS A 104 21.70 -4.20 -4.16
CA LYS A 104 21.16 -5.56 -4.30
C LYS A 104 21.08 -6.32 -2.98
N ILE A 105 21.97 -6.05 -2.02
CA ILE A 105 21.93 -6.71 -0.69
C ILE A 105 20.73 -6.22 0.13
N LEU A 106 20.42 -4.91 0.05
CA LEU A 106 19.29 -4.32 0.78
C LEU A 106 17.97 -4.40 0.01
N GLU A 107 18.01 -4.86 -1.24
CA GLU A 107 16.90 -4.90 -2.18
C GLU A 107 16.12 -3.56 -2.30
N ARG A 108 16.81 -2.41 -2.17
CA ARG A 108 16.18 -1.09 -2.18
C ARG A 108 17.02 0.00 -2.82
N ILE A 109 16.34 1.09 -3.20
CA ILE A 109 17.00 2.36 -3.54
C ILE A 109 17.67 2.93 -2.28
N ILE A 110 18.92 3.33 -2.45
CA ILE A 110 19.73 3.98 -1.40
C ILE A 110 19.77 5.49 -1.63
N THR A 111 20.12 6.23 -0.60
CA THR A 111 20.24 7.69 -0.70
C THR A 111 21.51 8.11 -1.44
N GLU A 112 21.57 9.35 -1.90
CA GLU A 112 22.78 9.92 -2.52
C GLU A 112 24.01 9.78 -1.61
N SER A 113 23.84 10.05 -0.31
CA SER A 113 24.91 9.91 0.68
C SER A 113 25.41 8.47 0.77
N GLN A 114 24.49 7.49 0.79
CA GLN A 114 24.83 6.07 0.81
C GLN A 114 25.54 5.64 -0.48
N ALA A 115 25.10 6.13 -1.64
CA ALA A 115 25.73 5.86 -2.93
C ALA A 115 27.17 6.40 -2.97
N LYS A 116 27.39 7.62 -2.49
CA LYS A 116 28.73 8.22 -2.35
C LYS A 116 29.62 7.38 -1.43
N GLN A 117 29.10 6.91 -0.30
CA GLN A 117 29.86 6.03 0.60
C GLN A 117 30.20 4.68 -0.06
N CYS A 118 29.26 4.12 -0.82
CA CYS A 118 29.47 2.87 -1.56
C CYS A 118 30.56 3.01 -2.64
N HIS A 119 30.69 4.19 -3.25
CA HIS A 119 31.79 4.50 -4.16
C HIS A 119 33.13 4.68 -3.44
N ILE A 120 33.16 5.41 -2.33
CA ILE A 120 34.42 5.72 -1.62
C ILE A 120 35.00 4.48 -0.94
N ASN A 121 34.17 3.67 -0.27
CA ASN A 121 34.63 2.53 0.54
C ASN A 121 33.80 1.25 0.28
N PRO A 122 33.86 0.67 -0.93
CA PRO A 122 33.13 -0.55 -1.26
C PRO A 122 33.56 -1.74 -0.38
N ASP A 123 34.87 -1.87 -0.10
CA ASP A 123 35.42 -3.00 0.68
C ASP A 123 35.07 -2.98 2.17
N LYS A 124 34.76 -1.80 2.72
CA LYS A 124 34.36 -1.63 4.12
C LYS A 124 32.85 -1.69 4.32
N CYS A 125 32.10 -2.07 3.29
CA CYS A 125 30.65 -2.19 3.38
C CYS A 125 30.27 -3.26 4.42
N PRO A 126 29.60 -2.89 5.53
CA PRO A 126 29.23 -3.85 6.57
C PRO A 126 28.19 -4.86 6.08
N LEU A 127 27.50 -4.55 4.99
CA LEU A 127 26.44 -5.38 4.42
C LEU A 127 26.99 -6.54 3.59
N ARG A 128 28.28 -6.51 3.20
CA ARG A 128 28.87 -7.49 2.28
C ARG A 128 28.89 -8.92 2.87
N ASN A 129 28.88 -9.04 4.19
CA ASN A 129 28.89 -10.32 4.91
C ASN A 129 27.48 -10.84 5.26
N LEU A 130 26.42 -10.20 4.77
CA LEU A 130 25.02 -10.57 5.07
C LEU A 130 24.39 -11.51 4.03
N LEU A 131 25.17 -11.92 3.02
CA LEU A 131 24.76 -12.88 1.98
C LEU A 131 25.14 -14.31 2.37
#